data_AF-W9H7C1-F1
#
_entry.id   AF-W9H7C1-F1
#
_cell.length_a   1.000
_cell.length_b   1.000
_cell.length_c   1.000
_cell.angle_alpha   90.00
_cell.angle_beta   90.00
_cell.angle_gamma   90.00
#
_symmetry.space_group_name_H-M   'P 1'
#
loop_
_entity.id
_entity.type
_entity.pdbx_description
1 polymer ?
#
loop_
_entity_poly.entity_id
_entity_poly.type
_entity_poly.pdbx_seq_one_letter_code
_entity_poly.pdbx_strand_id
1 'polypeptide(L)'
;MPAAAALAGDELLPVVQAGQTVGASVAQIRTGLLSSSHDGGGGTVHAMALADGAAGFMSGSDKAKLDGVQVSATANSSDTQLRDRATHTGTQPHTSVSGLGTMATQMASSVAISGGTATFSTLTTTGTMTTGGQLTVAANAPYDYAGYLQNTSALGISGFGMRNAAGGVAGGMAYYEAGDLLLLSIATASGAARLQSSGGAFDVMASGALAPAADNQHSIGTSLRRVSQVFAGTGTINTSDEREKEDIRLIDAPLAEALLRAFDPVTFQWRDVDHAAVVETRRAKRQKTTPREVEIAETVRAEDGRFIRVRRTVVERCPAFEAHPVHGEDGAALLGDDGEPVLHFEPVMEEVEEQIVARPAYHKANVRTHWGFVAQQVERGLCGALGLDPDDPAQRDQARLRFAGLVYDQDSDRFGLREGQFISILWASMRDLLDRVEALEAARLPA
;
A
#
# COMPACT_ATOMS: atom_id res chain seq x y z
N MET A 1 -96.84 -90.10 50.42
CA MET A 1 -96.92 -89.52 49.06
C MET A 1 -95.78 -90.13 48.25
N PRO A 2 -96.03 -90.91 47.19
CA PRO A 2 -94.94 -91.37 46.32
C PRO A 2 -94.32 -90.18 45.58
N ALA A 3 -93.00 -90.23 45.35
CA ALA A 3 -92.20 -89.19 44.72
C ALA A 3 -92.57 -88.99 43.24
N ALA A 4 -92.67 -87.74 42.79
CA ALA A 4 -92.97 -87.38 41.40
C ALA A 4 -91.79 -87.76 40.47
N ALA A 5 -92.11 -88.42 39.36
CA ALA A 5 -91.14 -88.86 38.36
C ALA A 5 -90.55 -87.67 37.57
N ALA A 6 -89.30 -87.81 37.13
CA ALA A 6 -88.62 -86.84 36.27
C ALA A 6 -89.25 -86.82 34.87
N LEU A 7 -89.43 -85.63 34.31
CA LEU A 7 -90.06 -85.42 33.01
C LEU A 7 -89.15 -85.94 31.86
N ALA A 8 -89.71 -86.72 30.92
CA ALA A 8 -89.00 -87.39 29.82
C ALA A 8 -88.86 -86.52 28.55
N GLY A 9 -89.47 -85.33 28.52
CA GLY A 9 -89.29 -84.31 27.47
C GLY A 9 -90.30 -84.35 26.33
N ASP A 10 -91.14 -85.38 26.25
CA ASP A 10 -92.30 -85.51 25.38
C ASP A 10 -93.63 -85.17 26.07
N GLU A 11 -93.62 -84.99 27.40
CA GLU A 11 -94.78 -84.57 28.16
C GLU A 11 -95.21 -83.14 27.81
N LEU A 12 -96.51 -82.98 27.58
CA LEU A 12 -97.13 -81.68 27.40
C LEU A 12 -97.33 -81.02 28.77
N LEU A 13 -96.52 -80.01 29.06
CA LEU A 13 -96.64 -79.22 30.28
C LEU A 13 -97.81 -78.23 30.11
N PRO A 14 -98.68 -78.07 31.13
CA PRO A 14 -99.75 -77.09 31.06
C PRO A 14 -99.15 -75.69 31.11
N VAL A 15 -99.32 -74.93 30.03
CA VAL A 15 -98.93 -73.52 29.94
C VAL A 15 -100.18 -72.70 29.67
N VAL A 16 -100.38 -71.60 30.40
CA VAL A 16 -101.52 -70.72 30.17
C VAL A 16 -101.15 -69.72 29.07
N GLN A 17 -101.82 -69.81 27.92
CA GLN A 17 -101.68 -68.85 26.84
C GLN A 17 -103.02 -68.18 26.58
N ALA A 18 -103.04 -66.84 26.60
CA ALA A 18 -104.25 -66.03 26.38
C ALA A 18 -105.46 -66.44 27.27
N GLY A 19 -105.21 -66.88 28.50
CA GLY A 19 -106.25 -67.24 29.47
C GLY A 19 -106.85 -68.65 29.30
N GLN A 20 -106.28 -69.51 28.45
CA GLN A 20 -106.62 -70.93 28.33
C GLN A 20 -105.40 -71.79 28.66
N THR A 21 -105.58 -72.90 29.39
CA THR A 21 -104.51 -73.86 29.68
C THR A 21 -104.34 -74.78 28.48
N VAL A 22 -103.18 -74.70 27.82
CA VAL A 22 -102.83 -75.51 26.65
C VAL A 22 -101.59 -76.36 26.97
N GLY A 23 -101.54 -77.58 26.47
CA GLY A 23 -100.35 -78.42 26.60
C GLY A 23 -99.27 -77.99 25.61
N ALA A 24 -98.11 -77.54 26.10
CA ALA A 24 -96.95 -77.25 25.27
C ALA A 24 -95.82 -78.23 25.60
N SER A 25 -95.20 -78.80 24.57
CA SER A 25 -93.99 -79.60 24.75
C SER A 25 -92.83 -78.73 25.25
N VAL A 26 -91.87 -79.35 25.93
CA VAL A 26 -90.63 -78.68 26.35
C VAL A 26 -89.91 -78.02 25.16
N ALA A 27 -90.00 -78.61 23.96
CA ALA A 27 -89.46 -78.05 22.73
C ALA A 27 -90.15 -76.73 22.32
N GLN A 28 -91.47 -76.65 22.41
CA GLN A 28 -92.23 -75.44 22.08
C GLN A 28 -91.95 -74.30 23.06
N ILE A 29 -91.78 -74.59 24.35
CA ILE A 29 -91.37 -73.60 25.36
C ILE A 29 -89.96 -73.07 25.05
N ARG A 30 -89.02 -73.95 24.66
CA ARG A 30 -87.65 -73.56 24.30
C ARG A 30 -87.59 -72.61 23.10
N THR A 31 -88.38 -72.89 22.06
CA THR A 31 -88.45 -72.05 20.86
C THR A 31 -89.04 -70.67 21.14
N GLY A 32 -89.94 -70.55 22.13
CA GLY A 32 -90.50 -69.26 22.54
C GLY A 32 -89.62 -68.42 23.48
N LEU A 33 -88.70 -69.05 24.22
CA LEU A 33 -87.78 -68.38 25.16
C LEU A 33 -86.51 -67.82 24.50
N LEU A 34 -86.12 -68.36 23.34
CA LEU A 34 -84.98 -67.86 22.56
C LEU A 34 -85.50 -66.78 21.61
N SER A 35 -85.34 -65.50 22.00
CA SER A 35 -85.45 -64.43 21.00
C SER A 35 -84.41 -64.70 19.91
N SER A 36 -84.83 -64.59 18.65
CA SER A 36 -83.98 -64.81 17.45
C SER A 36 -82.90 -63.73 17.27
N SER A 37 -82.46 -63.13 18.37
CA SER A 37 -81.61 -61.95 18.40
C SER A 37 -80.76 -61.94 19.67
N HIS A 38 -79.90 -62.95 19.82
CA HIS A 38 -78.59 -62.84 20.46
C HIS A 38 -77.93 -64.23 20.59
N ASP A 39 -76.92 -64.52 19.76
CA ASP A 39 -75.59 -64.88 20.27
C ASP A 39 -74.59 -65.18 19.13
N GLY A 40 -73.63 -64.28 18.95
CA GLY A 40 -72.20 -64.59 18.93
C GLY A 40 -71.60 -65.67 18.03
N GLY A 41 -72.32 -66.20 17.03
CA GLY A 41 -71.79 -67.19 16.09
C GLY A 41 -71.73 -66.64 14.67
N GLY A 42 -70.53 -66.33 14.19
CA GLY A 42 -70.29 -65.86 12.82
C GLY A 42 -71.00 -66.72 11.77
N GLY A 43 -72.04 -66.14 11.17
CA GLY A 43 -72.82 -66.66 10.05
C GLY A 43 -73.35 -65.49 9.22
N THR A 44 -73.95 -65.77 8.06
CA THR A 44 -74.35 -64.83 6.97
C THR A 44 -75.38 -63.74 7.34
N VAL A 45 -75.58 -63.46 8.62
CA VAL A 45 -76.57 -62.50 9.15
C VAL A 45 -75.95 -61.10 9.37
N HIS A 46 -74.64 -60.99 9.57
CA HIS A 46 -73.93 -59.71 9.59
C HIS A 46 -73.28 -59.47 8.22
N ALA A 47 -73.75 -58.46 7.47
CA ALA A 47 -73.20 -58.12 6.15
C ALA A 47 -71.72 -57.72 6.26
N MET A 48 -70.93 -58.01 5.22
CA MET A 48 -69.54 -57.54 5.14
C MET A 48 -69.50 -56.02 5.27
N ALA A 49 -68.53 -55.49 6.03
CA ALA A 49 -68.33 -54.05 6.12
C ALA A 49 -67.98 -53.49 4.71
N LEU A 50 -68.85 -52.63 4.18
CA LEU A 50 -68.68 -51.96 2.90
C LEU A 50 -68.17 -50.53 3.14
N ALA A 51 -67.21 -50.09 2.33
CA ALA A 51 -66.84 -48.68 2.25
C ALA A 51 -68.11 -47.87 1.91
N ASP A 52 -68.33 -46.75 2.62
CA ASP A 52 -69.52 -45.89 2.53
C ASP A 52 -70.88 -46.50 2.96
N GLY A 53 -70.86 -47.67 3.61
CA GLY A 53 -72.06 -48.29 4.19
C GLY A 53 -72.45 -47.74 5.59
N ALA A 54 -73.66 -48.11 6.05
CA ALA A 54 -74.12 -47.81 7.42
C ALA A 54 -73.21 -48.48 8.48
N ALA A 55 -73.02 -47.82 9.62
CA ALA A 55 -72.12 -48.29 10.66
C ALA A 55 -72.60 -49.61 11.29
N GLY A 56 -71.73 -50.63 11.27
CA GLY A 56 -71.90 -51.92 11.94
C GLY A 56 -70.87 -52.08 13.06
N PHE A 57 -70.02 -53.12 13.00
CA PHE A 57 -68.88 -53.29 13.92
C PHE A 57 -67.73 -52.27 13.72
N MET A 58 -67.67 -51.59 12.57
CA MET A 58 -66.85 -50.40 12.27
C MET A 58 -67.65 -49.44 11.38
N SER A 59 -67.30 -48.15 11.32
CA SER A 59 -67.98 -47.21 10.43
C SER A 59 -67.57 -47.43 8.97
N GLY A 60 -68.43 -47.06 8.01
CA GLY A 60 -68.09 -47.14 6.58
C GLY A 60 -66.84 -46.33 6.21
N SER A 61 -66.61 -45.21 6.91
CA SER A 61 -65.40 -44.37 6.74
C SER A 61 -64.13 -45.06 7.26
N ASP A 62 -64.22 -45.84 8.35
CA ASP A 62 -63.07 -46.60 8.86
C ASP A 62 -62.67 -47.71 7.88
N LYS A 63 -63.65 -48.40 7.30
CA LYS A 63 -63.41 -49.43 6.28
C LYS A 63 -62.82 -48.82 5.01
N ALA A 64 -63.35 -47.71 4.53
CA ALA A 64 -62.81 -47.01 3.37
C ALA A 64 -61.34 -46.59 3.57
N LYS A 65 -61.00 -46.11 4.78
CA LYS A 65 -59.62 -45.76 5.13
C LYS A 65 -58.71 -46.99 5.16
N LEU A 66 -59.17 -48.11 5.71
CA LEU A 66 -58.41 -49.37 5.74
C LEU A 66 -58.22 -49.95 4.32
N ASP A 67 -59.23 -49.87 3.47
CA ASP A 67 -59.15 -50.33 2.07
C ASP A 67 -58.19 -49.50 1.21
N GLY A 68 -58.03 -48.22 1.55
CA GLY A 68 -57.06 -47.33 0.91
C GLY A 68 -55.60 -47.63 1.27
N VAL A 69 -55.33 -48.45 2.29
CA VAL A 69 -53.98 -48.87 2.66
C VAL A 69 -53.56 -50.03 1.76
N GLN A 70 -52.57 -49.82 0.89
CA GLN A 70 -52.05 -50.92 0.06
C GLN A 70 -51.52 -52.08 0.92
N VAL A 71 -51.68 -53.30 0.42
CA VAL A 71 -51.14 -54.51 1.06
C VAL A 71 -49.63 -54.34 1.29
N SER A 72 -49.20 -54.41 2.54
CA SER A 72 -47.82 -54.16 3.01
C SER A 72 -47.34 -52.70 3.02
N ALA A 73 -48.24 -51.72 3.03
CA ALA A 73 -47.86 -50.32 3.26
C ALA A 73 -47.31 -50.13 4.69
N THR A 74 -46.01 -49.84 4.80
CA THR A 74 -45.38 -49.39 6.05
C THR A 74 -45.89 -47.98 6.39
N ALA A 75 -46.64 -47.86 7.48
CA ALA A 75 -47.33 -46.64 7.90
C ALA A 75 -46.43 -45.46 8.31
N ASN A 76 -45.10 -45.62 8.27
CA ASN A 76 -44.11 -44.55 8.27
C ASN A 76 -42.89 -45.05 7.49
N SER A 77 -42.40 -44.26 6.55
CA SER A 77 -41.07 -44.45 5.98
C SER A 77 -40.05 -44.50 7.12
N SER A 78 -39.29 -45.59 7.27
CA SER A 78 -38.23 -45.69 8.28
C SER A 78 -37.16 -44.59 8.07
N ASP A 79 -36.43 -44.19 9.12
CA ASP A 79 -35.32 -43.22 9.03
C ASP A 79 -34.29 -43.55 7.92
N THR A 80 -34.20 -44.81 7.49
CA THR A 80 -33.39 -45.23 6.33
C THR A 80 -33.84 -44.63 4.99
N GLN A 81 -35.09 -44.16 4.90
CA GLN A 81 -35.63 -43.38 3.77
C GLN A 81 -35.45 -41.87 3.96
N LEU A 82 -35.12 -41.38 5.16
CA LEU A 82 -34.45 -40.09 5.34
C LEU A 82 -33.02 -40.29 4.85
N ARG A 83 -32.83 -40.25 3.52
CA ARG A 83 -31.56 -40.56 2.89
C ARG A 83 -30.44 -39.74 3.54
N ASP A 84 -29.46 -40.42 4.10
CA ASP A 84 -28.14 -39.84 4.30
C ASP A 84 -27.73 -39.14 3.00
N ARG A 85 -27.35 -37.86 3.06
CA ARG A 85 -26.88 -37.09 1.88
C ARG A 85 -25.78 -37.82 1.11
N ALA A 86 -25.07 -38.75 1.77
CA ALA A 86 -24.04 -39.61 1.19
C ALA A 86 -24.53 -40.56 0.07
N THR A 87 -25.84 -40.85 -0.03
CA THR A 87 -26.39 -41.75 -1.09
C THR A 87 -27.25 -41.02 -2.14
N HIS A 88 -27.18 -39.69 -2.18
CA HIS A 88 -27.85 -38.90 -3.21
C HIS A 88 -27.03 -38.91 -4.50
N THR A 89 -27.42 -39.74 -5.48
CA THR A 89 -26.78 -39.83 -6.81
C THR A 89 -27.31 -38.79 -7.82
N GLY A 90 -28.24 -37.93 -7.40
CA GLY A 90 -28.79 -36.84 -8.21
C GLY A 90 -28.03 -35.53 -8.01
N THR A 91 -28.04 -34.68 -9.03
CA THR A 91 -27.62 -33.28 -8.87
C THR A 91 -28.78 -32.50 -8.25
N GLN A 92 -28.60 -31.92 -7.06
CA GLN A 92 -29.56 -30.93 -6.54
C GLN A 92 -29.14 -29.53 -7.00
N PRO A 93 -29.98 -28.80 -7.75
CA PRO A 93 -29.71 -27.41 -8.05
C PRO A 93 -29.78 -26.58 -6.77
N HIS A 94 -28.88 -25.61 -6.60
CA HIS A 94 -28.87 -24.72 -5.44
C HIS A 94 -30.21 -23.97 -5.24
N THR A 95 -31.02 -23.81 -6.29
CA THR A 95 -32.35 -23.18 -6.25
C THR A 95 -33.39 -23.96 -5.44
N SER A 96 -33.17 -25.26 -5.16
CA SER A 96 -34.07 -26.05 -4.31
C SER A 96 -33.80 -25.89 -2.82
N VAL A 97 -32.77 -25.13 -2.43
CA VAL A 97 -32.40 -24.89 -1.03
C VAL A 97 -32.80 -23.48 -0.62
N SER A 98 -33.80 -23.38 0.27
CA SER A 98 -34.23 -22.10 0.83
C SER A 98 -33.18 -21.54 1.79
N GLY A 99 -32.95 -20.22 1.76
CA GLY A 99 -32.04 -19.52 2.67
C GLY A 99 -30.57 -19.48 2.24
N LEU A 100 -30.21 -19.96 1.05
CA LEU A 100 -28.85 -19.76 0.52
C LEU A 100 -28.58 -18.28 0.22
N GLY A 101 -27.45 -17.78 0.71
CA GLY A 101 -26.96 -16.43 0.42
C GLY A 101 -26.34 -16.32 -0.97
N THR A 102 -26.23 -15.09 -1.48
CA THR A 102 -25.71 -14.80 -2.83
C THR A 102 -24.26 -15.22 -3.06
N MET A 103 -23.43 -15.39 -2.02
CA MET A 103 -22.06 -15.91 -2.19
C MET A 103 -22.04 -17.42 -2.44
N ALA A 104 -23.00 -18.18 -1.89
CA ALA A 104 -23.06 -19.63 -2.02
C ALA A 104 -23.48 -20.10 -3.43
N THR A 105 -23.98 -19.19 -4.26
CA THR A 105 -24.50 -19.48 -5.61
C THR A 105 -23.63 -18.91 -6.73
N GLN A 106 -22.54 -18.23 -6.40
CA GLN A 106 -21.62 -17.64 -7.38
C GLN A 106 -20.59 -18.64 -7.90
N MET A 107 -20.12 -18.42 -9.12
CA MET A 107 -19.04 -19.22 -9.71
C MET A 107 -17.68 -18.73 -9.20
N ALA A 108 -16.75 -19.67 -8.97
CA ALA A 108 -15.38 -19.34 -8.52
C ALA A 108 -14.63 -18.40 -9.47
N SER A 109 -14.98 -18.39 -10.76
CA SER A 109 -14.40 -17.53 -11.79
C SER A 109 -14.98 -16.11 -11.83
N SER A 110 -16.08 -15.83 -11.13
CA SER A 110 -16.74 -14.53 -11.12
C SER A 110 -17.42 -14.27 -9.78
N VAL A 111 -16.69 -13.59 -8.89
CA VAL A 111 -17.21 -13.17 -7.58
C VAL A 111 -17.56 -11.68 -7.66
N ALA A 112 -18.85 -11.37 -7.58
CA ALA A 112 -19.41 -10.04 -7.44
C ALA A 112 -19.81 -9.80 -5.98
N ILE A 113 -19.26 -8.75 -5.37
CA ILE A 113 -19.61 -8.28 -4.04
C ILE A 113 -20.36 -6.96 -4.21
N SER A 114 -21.66 -6.99 -3.96
CA SER A 114 -22.55 -5.83 -4.08
C SER A 114 -23.00 -5.40 -2.69
N GLY A 115 -22.79 -4.11 -2.37
CA GLY A 115 -23.33 -3.50 -1.14
C GLY A 115 -22.61 -3.85 0.17
N GLY A 116 -21.43 -4.47 0.14
CA GLY A 116 -20.64 -4.82 1.33
C GLY A 116 -19.14 -4.62 1.14
N THR A 117 -18.37 -4.77 2.22
CA THR A 117 -16.90 -4.66 2.22
C THR A 117 -16.25 -6.04 2.11
N ALA A 118 -15.27 -6.18 1.21
CA ALA A 118 -14.43 -7.36 1.11
C ALA A 118 -13.10 -7.12 1.82
N THR A 119 -12.77 -7.95 2.80
CA THR A 119 -11.48 -7.87 3.51
C THR A 119 -10.61 -9.04 3.08
N PHE A 120 -9.45 -8.75 2.49
CA PHE A 120 -8.46 -9.75 2.12
C PHE A 120 -7.18 -9.49 2.92
N SER A 121 -6.57 -10.53 3.50
CA SER A 121 -5.22 -10.44 4.07
C SER A 121 -4.15 -10.31 2.99
N THR A 122 -4.38 -10.92 1.82
CA THR A 122 -3.55 -10.81 0.62
C THR A 122 -4.42 -10.99 -0.62
N LEU A 123 -4.26 -10.11 -1.62
CA LEU A 123 -4.93 -10.21 -2.92
C LEU A 123 -3.86 -10.40 -4.01
N THR A 124 -3.81 -11.58 -4.62
CA THR A 124 -2.90 -11.89 -5.73
C THR A 124 -3.68 -11.93 -7.04
N THR A 125 -3.28 -11.15 -8.04
CA THR A 125 -3.88 -11.15 -9.37
C THR A 125 -2.85 -11.56 -10.42
N THR A 126 -3.18 -12.55 -11.26
CA THR A 126 -2.32 -12.99 -12.38
C THR A 126 -2.61 -12.20 -13.68
N GLY A 127 -3.63 -11.35 -13.67
CA GLY A 127 -4.08 -10.55 -14.81
C GLY A 127 -4.35 -9.09 -14.42
N THR A 128 -4.93 -8.32 -15.36
CA THR A 128 -5.23 -6.89 -15.16
C THR A 128 -6.30 -6.68 -14.11
N MET A 129 -5.99 -5.91 -13.05
CA MET A 129 -6.97 -5.38 -12.11
C MET A 129 -7.51 -4.04 -12.65
N THR A 130 -8.78 -4.03 -13.05
CA THR A 130 -9.45 -2.82 -13.55
C THR A 130 -10.41 -2.30 -12.48
N THR A 131 -10.21 -1.08 -11.97
CA THR A 131 -11.12 -0.44 -11.02
C THR A 131 -11.99 0.60 -11.75
N GLY A 132 -13.30 0.55 -11.55
CA GLY A 132 -14.23 1.58 -12.04
C GLY A 132 -14.20 2.89 -11.23
N GLY A 133 -13.40 2.94 -10.15
CA GLY A 133 -13.26 4.06 -9.22
C GLY A 133 -11.90 4.06 -8.50
N GLN A 134 -11.79 4.82 -7.39
CA GLN A 134 -10.55 4.98 -6.62
C GLN A 134 -10.20 3.71 -5.82
N LEU A 135 -8.97 3.21 -5.99
CA LEU A 135 -8.37 2.20 -5.11
C LEU A 135 -7.77 2.92 -3.89
N THR A 136 -8.42 2.81 -2.74
CA THR A 136 -7.96 3.42 -1.48
C THR A 136 -7.29 2.36 -0.60
N VAL A 137 -5.98 2.45 -0.43
CA VAL A 137 -5.23 1.65 0.55
C VAL A 137 -5.09 2.50 1.81
N ALA A 138 -6.01 2.32 2.76
CA ALA A 138 -5.96 3.01 4.05
C ALA A 138 -5.27 2.11 5.07
N ALA A 139 -4.14 2.55 5.63
CA ALA A 139 -3.64 2.04 6.90
C ALA A 139 -4.17 2.94 8.03
N ASN A 140 -4.60 2.35 9.14
CA ASN A 140 -5.04 3.07 10.35
C ASN A 140 -3.85 3.70 11.09
N ALA A 141 -3.17 4.68 10.51
CA ALA A 141 -2.16 5.49 11.18
C ALA A 141 -2.13 6.94 10.63
N PRO A 142 -1.86 7.94 11.48
CA PRO A 142 -1.94 9.37 11.11
C PRO A 142 -0.90 9.85 10.09
N TYR A 143 0.04 9.00 9.68
CA TYR A 143 0.95 9.26 8.57
C TYR A 143 1.23 7.93 7.85
N ASP A 144 0.80 7.80 6.60
CA ASP A 144 1.57 7.17 5.51
C ASP A 144 0.71 7.02 4.25
N TYR A 145 0.89 7.97 3.32
CA TYR A 145 0.48 7.81 1.93
C TYR A 145 1.64 7.18 1.15
N ALA A 146 1.54 5.89 0.81
CA ALA A 146 2.29 5.32 -0.30
C ALA A 146 1.61 4.03 -0.79
N GLY A 147 0.75 4.16 -1.81
CA GLY A 147 0.40 3.01 -2.64
C GLY A 147 1.62 2.64 -3.50
N TYR A 148 2.32 1.57 -3.13
CA TYR A 148 3.53 1.13 -3.84
C TYR A 148 3.16 0.07 -4.88
N LEU A 149 3.22 0.43 -6.17
CA LEU A 149 3.11 -0.53 -7.26
C LEU A 149 4.52 -0.99 -7.65
N GLN A 150 4.88 -2.20 -7.22
CA GLN A 150 6.10 -2.86 -7.67
C GLN A 150 5.86 -3.59 -8.98
N ASN A 151 6.67 -3.27 -9.98
CA ASN A 151 6.80 -4.07 -11.18
C ASN A 151 7.98 -5.03 -11.00
N THR A 152 7.73 -6.34 -11.04
CA THR A 152 8.73 -7.40 -10.85
C THR A 152 9.42 -7.83 -12.16
N SER A 153 9.11 -7.16 -13.28
CA SER A 153 9.81 -7.35 -14.56
C SER A 153 11.08 -6.51 -14.61
N ALA A 154 12.17 -7.07 -15.15
CA ALA A 154 13.46 -6.38 -15.34
C ALA A 154 13.39 -5.16 -16.29
N LEU A 155 12.25 -4.94 -16.97
CA LEU A 155 11.98 -3.78 -17.83
C LEU A 155 10.76 -2.97 -17.34
N GLY A 156 10.31 -3.25 -16.12
CA GLY A 156 9.06 -2.76 -15.57
C GLY A 156 9.17 -1.45 -14.81
N ILE A 157 8.21 -0.54 -15.00
CA ILE A 157 8.16 0.72 -14.25
C ILE A 157 7.38 0.50 -12.94
N SER A 158 8.03 0.78 -11.81
CA SER A 158 7.40 0.87 -10.48
C SER A 158 7.15 2.34 -10.13
N GLY A 159 5.93 2.71 -9.70
CA GLY A 159 5.63 4.13 -9.40
C GLY A 159 4.27 4.39 -8.73
N PHE A 160 4.11 5.61 -8.23
CA PHE A 160 2.87 6.14 -7.64
C PHE A 160 2.34 7.28 -8.50
N GLY A 161 1.02 7.31 -8.77
CA GLY A 161 0.38 8.36 -9.56
C GLY A 161 -0.95 8.81 -8.95
N MET A 162 -1.17 10.11 -8.85
CA MET A 162 -2.43 10.72 -8.44
C MET A 162 -3.20 11.22 -9.68
N ARG A 163 -4.53 11.12 -9.68
CA ARG A 163 -5.40 11.77 -10.68
C ARG A 163 -6.24 12.86 -10.01
N ASN A 164 -6.49 13.97 -10.69
CA ASN A 164 -7.46 14.97 -10.23
C ASN A 164 -8.91 14.52 -10.54
N ALA A 165 -9.88 15.18 -9.93
CA ALA A 165 -11.31 14.87 -10.09
C ALA A 165 -11.82 15.02 -11.55
N ALA A 166 -11.07 15.69 -12.42
CA ALA A 166 -11.35 15.83 -13.85
C ALA A 166 -10.75 14.71 -14.72
N GLY A 167 -10.08 13.72 -14.12
CA GLY A 167 -9.50 12.56 -14.83
C GLY A 167 -8.07 12.73 -15.34
N GLY A 168 -7.46 13.91 -15.16
CA GLY A 168 -6.07 14.21 -15.50
C GLY A 168 -5.08 13.70 -14.44
N VAL A 169 -3.87 13.33 -14.85
CA VAL A 169 -2.80 12.91 -13.91
C VAL A 169 -2.31 14.15 -13.14
N ALA A 170 -2.47 14.14 -11.81
CA ALA A 170 -2.12 15.22 -10.89
C ALA A 170 -0.65 15.18 -10.42
N GLY A 171 0.05 14.06 -10.63
CA GLY A 171 1.49 13.93 -10.35
C GLY A 171 1.88 12.48 -10.05
N GLY A 172 3.15 12.13 -10.26
CA GLY A 172 3.68 10.81 -9.92
C GLY A 172 5.21 10.73 -9.88
N MET A 173 5.73 9.82 -9.07
CA MET A 173 7.17 9.51 -8.98
C MET A 173 7.39 8.05 -9.39
N ALA A 174 8.38 7.82 -10.27
CA ALA A 174 8.79 6.50 -10.68
C ALA A 174 10.31 6.32 -10.45
N TYR A 175 10.72 5.10 -10.12
CA TYR A 175 12.12 4.74 -9.91
C TYR A 175 12.56 3.76 -11.01
N TYR A 176 13.81 3.91 -11.46
CA TYR A 176 14.50 2.93 -12.29
C TYR A 176 15.58 2.23 -11.45
N GLU A 177 15.81 0.93 -11.69
CA GLU A 177 16.69 0.04 -10.91
C GLU A 177 18.18 0.48 -10.83
N ALA A 178 18.57 1.56 -11.51
CA ALA A 178 19.92 2.14 -11.48
C ALA A 178 20.06 3.42 -10.62
N GLY A 179 19.09 3.72 -9.75
CA GLY A 179 19.17 4.87 -8.83
C GLY A 179 18.78 6.22 -9.42
N ASP A 180 18.26 6.23 -10.66
CA ASP A 180 17.73 7.44 -11.30
C ASP A 180 16.27 7.68 -10.89
N LEU A 181 16.00 8.90 -10.42
CA LEU A 181 14.66 9.41 -10.13
C LEU A 181 14.00 9.88 -11.44
N LEU A 182 12.99 9.15 -11.91
CA LEU A 182 12.12 9.61 -12.99
C LEU A 182 10.95 10.40 -12.38
N LEU A 183 11.05 11.72 -12.39
CA LEU A 183 9.90 12.60 -12.19
C LEU A 183 8.97 12.44 -13.39
N LEU A 184 7.86 11.71 -13.23
CA LEU A 184 6.91 11.50 -14.33
C LEU A 184 6.24 12.83 -14.66
N SER A 185 6.46 13.29 -15.89
CA SER A 185 5.88 14.46 -16.56
C SER A 185 4.49 14.86 -16.04
N ILE A 186 4.39 16.08 -15.50
CA ILE A 186 3.12 16.72 -15.16
C ILE A 186 2.50 17.22 -16.48
N ALA A 187 1.55 16.46 -17.03
CA ALA A 187 0.77 16.91 -18.17
C ALA A 187 -0.27 17.96 -17.72
N THR A 188 0.16 19.18 -17.44
CA THR A 188 -0.73 20.35 -17.52
C THR A 188 -0.78 20.83 -18.98
N ALA A 189 -1.75 21.68 -19.33
CA ALA A 189 -1.92 22.25 -20.67
C ALA A 189 -0.68 23.00 -21.24
N SER A 190 0.38 23.13 -20.44
CA SER A 190 1.68 23.73 -20.75
C SER A 190 2.88 22.77 -20.73
N GLY A 191 2.70 21.47 -20.49
CA GLY A 191 3.70 20.41 -20.75
C GLY A 191 5.08 20.57 -20.08
N ALA A 192 5.16 20.69 -18.75
CA ALA A 192 6.44 20.80 -18.03
C ALA A 192 6.54 19.87 -16.81
N ALA A 193 7.68 19.20 -16.63
CA ALA A 193 8.00 18.53 -15.36
C ALA A 193 8.57 19.57 -14.38
N ARG A 194 7.93 19.72 -13.21
CA ARG A 194 8.27 20.77 -12.23
C ARG A 194 9.22 20.24 -11.15
N LEU A 195 10.29 20.98 -10.88
CA LEU A 195 11.14 20.79 -9.69
C LEU A 195 10.60 21.71 -8.58
N GLN A 196 9.67 21.20 -7.77
CA GLN A 196 8.80 22.05 -6.94
C GLN A 196 9.13 22.03 -5.44
N SER A 197 9.26 23.22 -4.85
CA SER A 197 8.66 23.61 -3.56
C SER A 197 7.45 24.50 -3.85
N SER A 198 6.46 24.58 -2.94
CA SER A 198 5.22 25.40 -3.08
C SER A 198 5.52 26.80 -3.66
N GLY A 199 5.32 26.99 -4.97
CA GLY A 199 5.74 28.20 -5.71
C GLY A 199 6.40 27.95 -7.09
N GLY A 200 7.00 26.77 -7.31
CA GLY A 200 7.62 26.36 -8.59
C GLY A 200 8.83 27.21 -9.00
N ALA A 201 10.06 26.70 -8.84
CA ALA A 201 11.27 27.47 -9.17
C ALA A 201 11.76 27.21 -10.61
N PHE A 202 11.83 25.94 -11.02
CA PHE A 202 12.33 25.54 -12.34
C PHE A 202 11.48 24.43 -12.96
N ASP A 203 11.33 24.54 -14.28
CA ASP A 203 10.57 23.66 -15.14
C ASP A 203 11.49 23.00 -16.19
N VAL A 204 11.28 21.71 -16.43
CA VAL A 204 11.78 21.05 -17.64
C VAL A 204 10.69 21.19 -18.70
N MET A 205 10.93 22.04 -19.69
CA MET A 205 9.99 22.36 -20.76
C MET A 205 9.78 21.18 -21.71
N ALA A 206 8.70 21.21 -22.50
CA ALA A 206 8.45 20.22 -23.56
C ALA A 206 9.59 20.10 -24.59
N SER A 207 10.39 21.15 -24.78
CA SER A 207 11.60 21.14 -25.60
C SER A 207 12.80 20.41 -24.97
N GLY A 208 12.68 19.99 -23.70
CA GLY A 208 13.78 19.47 -22.89
C GLY A 208 14.64 20.56 -22.23
N ALA A 209 14.34 21.85 -22.45
CA ALA A 209 15.07 22.94 -21.81
C ALA A 209 14.74 23.03 -20.31
N LEU A 210 15.76 23.28 -19.48
CA LEU A 210 15.58 23.66 -18.07
C LEU A 210 15.45 25.18 -17.98
N ALA A 211 14.28 25.67 -17.55
CA ALA A 211 13.97 27.10 -17.50
C ALA A 211 13.30 27.48 -16.17
N PRO A 212 13.47 28.71 -15.66
CA PRO A 212 12.72 29.18 -14.50
C PRO A 212 11.23 29.26 -14.80
N ALA A 213 10.37 29.05 -13.80
CA ALA A 213 8.92 29.14 -13.97
C ALA A 213 8.42 30.57 -14.23
N ALA A 214 9.18 31.56 -13.76
CA ALA A 214 8.93 32.98 -13.99
C ALA A 214 10.21 33.69 -14.46
N ASP A 215 10.05 34.61 -15.41
CA ASP A 215 11.17 35.37 -15.98
C ASP A 215 11.86 36.24 -14.93
N ASN A 216 13.19 36.21 -14.91
CA ASN A 216 14.07 37.00 -14.03
C ASN A 216 13.76 36.93 -12.51
N GLN A 217 13.17 35.84 -12.01
CA GLN A 217 12.80 35.69 -10.58
C GLN A 217 13.60 34.63 -9.82
N HIS A 218 14.35 33.77 -10.50
CA HIS A 218 15.06 32.66 -9.88
C HIS A 218 16.54 32.67 -10.20
N SER A 219 17.36 32.43 -9.17
CA SER A 219 18.80 32.27 -9.29
C SER A 219 19.20 30.79 -9.32
N ILE A 220 20.28 30.46 -10.03
CA ILE A 220 20.89 29.13 -10.00
C ILE A 220 21.97 29.13 -8.90
N GLY A 221 21.61 28.59 -7.74
CA GLY A 221 22.47 28.54 -6.56
C GLY A 221 22.37 29.80 -5.68
N THR A 222 23.08 29.76 -4.55
CA THR A 222 23.22 30.88 -3.60
C THR A 222 24.67 31.01 -3.13
N SER A 223 25.02 32.08 -2.42
CA SER A 223 26.37 32.28 -1.83
C SER A 223 26.84 31.12 -0.95
N LEU A 224 25.90 30.46 -0.27
CA LEU A 224 26.13 29.27 0.56
C LEU A 224 25.95 27.94 -0.19
N ARG A 225 25.22 27.93 -1.31
CA ARG A 225 24.93 26.73 -2.12
C ARG A 225 25.30 26.98 -3.57
N ARG A 226 26.60 27.02 -3.84
CA ARG A 226 27.16 27.33 -5.16
C ARG A 226 27.25 26.09 -6.03
N VAL A 227 26.87 26.23 -7.30
CA VAL A 227 27.21 25.24 -8.33
C VAL A 227 28.72 25.20 -8.50
N SER A 228 29.29 24.00 -8.62
CA SER A 228 30.74 23.83 -8.69
C SER A 228 31.30 24.35 -10.01
N GLN A 229 30.70 23.94 -11.13
CA GLN A 229 31.09 24.30 -12.50
C GLN A 229 29.87 24.13 -13.43
N VAL A 230 29.88 24.86 -14.56
CA VAL A 230 28.91 24.71 -15.65
C VAL A 230 29.66 24.31 -16.91
N PHE A 231 29.26 23.19 -17.53
CA PHE A 231 29.77 22.72 -18.81
C PHE A 231 28.72 23.01 -19.89
N ALA A 232 29.08 23.84 -20.87
CA ALA A 232 28.19 24.25 -21.97
C ALA A 232 28.93 24.25 -23.31
N GLY A 233 28.20 24.00 -24.40
CA GLY A 233 28.78 24.03 -25.75
C GLY A 233 29.10 25.45 -26.26
N THR A 234 28.42 26.46 -25.73
CA THR A 234 28.59 27.89 -26.06
C THR A 234 28.58 28.73 -24.77
N GLY A 235 29.05 29.97 -24.85
CA GLY A 235 29.05 30.90 -23.71
C GLY A 235 27.65 31.33 -23.26
N THR A 236 27.56 31.88 -22.05
CA THR A 236 26.32 32.39 -21.47
C THR A 236 25.82 33.63 -22.22
N ILE A 237 24.52 33.66 -22.52
CA ILE A 237 23.85 34.82 -23.12
C ILE A 237 23.32 35.71 -22.00
N ASN A 238 23.66 37.00 -22.03
CA ASN A 238 23.07 38.02 -21.16
C ASN A 238 22.30 39.01 -22.03
N THR A 239 21.02 39.24 -21.71
CA THR A 239 20.22 40.26 -22.40
C THR A 239 20.85 41.63 -22.17
N SER A 240 21.08 42.36 -23.26
CA SER A 240 21.70 43.68 -23.26
C SER A 240 20.94 44.62 -24.19
N ASP A 241 19.61 44.54 -24.15
CA ASP A 241 18.71 45.37 -24.96
C ASP A 241 18.76 46.84 -24.48
N GLU A 242 18.77 47.79 -25.41
CA GLU A 242 18.78 49.23 -25.10
C GLU A 242 17.46 49.66 -24.44
N ARG A 243 16.34 49.02 -24.79
CA ARG A 243 15.00 49.37 -24.29
C ARG A 243 14.82 49.07 -22.80
N GLU A 244 15.68 48.24 -22.24
CA GLU A 244 15.69 47.85 -20.82
C GLU A 244 16.71 48.66 -20.00
N LYS A 245 17.31 49.70 -20.59
CA LYS A 245 18.37 50.49 -19.97
C LYS A 245 18.04 51.97 -19.97
N GLU A 246 18.53 52.67 -18.96
CA GLU A 246 18.49 54.12 -18.84
C GLU A 246 19.88 54.68 -18.52
N ASP A 247 20.04 56.00 -18.65
CA ASP A 247 21.30 56.68 -18.31
C ASP A 247 22.56 56.11 -18.99
N ILE A 248 22.43 55.66 -20.24
CA ILE A 248 23.54 55.09 -21.01
C ILE A 248 24.57 56.17 -21.32
N ARG A 249 25.77 56.03 -20.76
CA ARG A 249 26.91 56.95 -20.96
C ARG A 249 28.17 56.14 -21.24
N LEU A 250 29.11 56.76 -21.96
CA LEU A 250 30.44 56.18 -22.12
C LEU A 250 31.17 56.18 -20.76
N ILE A 251 32.00 55.16 -20.53
CA ILE A 251 32.90 55.13 -19.39
C ILE A 251 33.93 56.25 -19.59
N ASP A 252 34.06 57.11 -18.59
CA ASP A 252 35.04 58.19 -18.56
C ASP A 252 36.46 57.62 -18.64
N ALA A 253 37.28 58.16 -19.54
CA ALA A 253 38.62 57.62 -19.81
C ALA A 253 39.57 57.71 -18.60
N PRO A 254 39.66 58.85 -17.88
CA PRO A 254 40.39 58.93 -16.61
C PRO A 254 39.94 57.89 -15.59
N LEU A 255 38.62 57.68 -15.43
CA LEU A 255 38.10 56.65 -14.53
C LEU A 255 38.49 55.24 -15.00
N ALA A 256 38.35 54.93 -16.30
CA ALA A 256 38.74 53.64 -16.85
C ALA A 256 40.23 53.35 -16.62
N GLU A 257 41.11 54.34 -16.87
CA GLU A 257 42.55 54.24 -16.60
C GLU A 257 42.82 54.03 -15.10
N ALA A 258 42.17 54.81 -14.22
CA ALA A 258 42.31 54.67 -12.77
C ALA A 258 41.90 53.26 -12.30
N LEU A 259 40.78 52.73 -12.80
CA LEU A 259 40.31 51.38 -12.49
C LEU A 259 41.25 50.31 -13.02
N LEU A 260 41.72 50.43 -14.27
CA LEU A 260 42.67 49.49 -14.87
C LEU A 260 43.96 49.41 -14.06
N ARG A 261 44.45 50.54 -13.54
CA ARG A 261 45.65 50.60 -12.70
C ARG A 261 45.41 50.11 -11.27
N ALA A 262 44.19 50.23 -10.78
CA ALA A 262 43.83 49.85 -9.42
C ALA A 262 43.51 48.35 -9.27
N PHE A 263 43.18 47.66 -10.37
CA PHE A 263 42.83 46.24 -10.35
C PHE A 263 44.03 45.37 -10.71
N ASP A 264 44.65 44.79 -9.69
CA ASP A 264 45.78 43.88 -9.86
C ASP A 264 45.33 42.46 -10.24
N PRO A 265 45.67 41.96 -11.45
CA PRO A 265 45.52 40.55 -11.76
C PRO A 265 46.53 39.73 -10.97
N VAL A 266 46.07 38.63 -10.37
CA VAL A 266 46.88 37.74 -9.54
C VAL A 266 46.73 36.28 -9.97
N THR A 267 47.72 35.48 -9.60
CA THR A 267 47.61 34.02 -9.62
C THR A 267 47.32 33.49 -8.22
N PHE A 268 46.43 32.51 -8.10
CA PHE A 268 46.08 31.91 -6.81
C PHE A 268 45.76 30.43 -6.93
N GLN A 269 45.88 29.71 -5.83
CA GLN A 269 45.34 28.36 -5.67
C GLN A 269 44.26 28.41 -4.60
N TRP A 270 43.16 27.67 -4.82
CA TRP A 270 42.19 27.46 -3.76
C TRP A 270 42.86 26.70 -2.63
N ARG A 271 42.53 27.04 -1.37
CA ARG A 271 42.96 26.24 -0.23
C ARG A 271 42.31 24.86 -0.31
N ASP A 272 43.00 23.83 0.14
CA ASP A 272 42.42 22.50 0.27
C ASP A 272 41.22 22.55 1.22
N VAL A 273 40.20 21.75 0.89
CA VAL A 273 38.99 21.66 1.71
C VAL A 273 39.02 20.34 2.45
N ASP A 274 39.04 20.43 3.78
CA ASP A 274 38.89 19.32 4.70
C ASP A 274 37.61 19.51 5.51
N HIS A 275 36.64 18.63 5.29
CA HIS A 275 35.48 18.49 6.16
C HIS A 275 35.57 17.17 6.90
N ALA A 276 35.67 17.25 8.23
CA ALA A 276 35.53 16.08 9.09
C ALA A 276 34.11 15.52 8.99
N ALA A 277 33.98 14.20 9.17
CA ALA A 277 32.68 13.57 9.27
C ALA A 277 31.91 14.15 10.46
N VAL A 278 30.66 14.54 10.24
CA VAL A 278 29.74 14.89 11.32
C VAL A 278 28.99 13.62 11.67
N VAL A 279 29.26 13.10 12.86
CA VAL A 279 28.61 11.92 13.41
C VAL A 279 27.58 12.39 14.43
N GLU A 280 26.32 12.06 14.19
CA GLU A 280 25.23 12.33 15.12
C GLU A 280 24.90 11.03 15.85
N THR A 281 24.85 11.09 17.18
CA THR A 281 24.41 9.96 18.00
C THR A 281 22.90 10.05 18.17
N ARG A 282 22.17 9.04 17.68
CA ARG A 282 20.73 8.91 17.90
C ARG A 282 20.45 7.69 18.76
N ARG A 283 19.53 7.84 19.72
CA ARG A 283 18.95 6.70 20.44
C ARG A 283 17.93 6.01 19.56
N ALA A 284 18.21 4.76 19.21
CA ALA A 284 17.33 3.91 18.42
C ALA A 284 16.94 2.67 19.25
N LYS A 285 15.68 2.26 19.14
CA LYS A 285 15.22 0.96 19.64
C LYS A 285 15.35 -0.05 18.51
N ARG A 286 16.17 -1.07 18.70
CA ARG A 286 16.31 -2.17 17.73
C ARG A 286 16.12 -3.52 18.43
N GLN A 287 15.82 -4.54 17.65
CA GLN A 287 15.75 -5.90 18.18
C GLN A 287 17.14 -6.37 18.60
N LYS A 288 17.27 -6.83 19.85
CA LYS A 288 18.52 -7.35 20.39
C LYS A 288 18.93 -8.61 19.63
N THR A 289 20.19 -8.71 19.23
CA THR A 289 20.74 -9.93 18.63
C THR A 289 21.73 -10.59 19.59
N THR A 290 21.58 -11.89 19.83
CA THR A 290 22.51 -12.67 20.65
C THR A 290 23.31 -13.64 19.78
N PRO A 291 24.61 -13.82 20.07
CA PRO A 291 25.42 -14.81 19.36
C PRO A 291 24.95 -16.22 19.72
N ARG A 292 24.64 -17.03 18.71
CA ARG A 292 24.34 -18.45 18.84
C ARG A 292 25.37 -19.22 18.02
N GLU A 293 26.02 -20.20 18.64
CA GLU A 293 26.84 -21.15 17.91
C GLU A 293 25.93 -22.08 17.10
N VAL A 294 26.04 -21.99 15.78
CA VAL A 294 25.34 -22.87 14.84
C VAL A 294 26.41 -23.71 14.16
N GLU A 295 26.33 -25.04 14.32
CA GLU A 295 27.15 -25.95 13.53
C GLU A 295 26.65 -25.93 12.08
N ILE A 296 27.47 -25.41 11.16
CA ILE A 296 27.11 -25.35 9.75
C ILE A 296 28.14 -26.11 8.92
N ALA A 297 27.60 -27.03 8.10
CA ALA A 297 28.20 -27.82 7.05
C ALA A 297 29.17 -28.94 7.48
N GLU A 298 28.69 -30.18 7.27
CA GLU A 298 29.54 -31.37 7.17
C GLU A 298 30.25 -31.36 5.82
N THR A 299 31.55 -31.08 5.82
CA THR A 299 32.36 -31.29 4.62
C THR A 299 33.27 -32.48 4.86
N VAL A 300 33.15 -33.49 4.00
CA VAL A 300 34.05 -34.65 4.00
C VAL A 300 35.20 -34.33 3.05
N ARG A 301 36.43 -34.26 3.59
CA ARG A 301 37.64 -34.10 2.80
C ARG A 301 38.40 -35.42 2.79
N ALA A 302 38.93 -35.80 1.63
CA ALA A 302 39.78 -36.97 1.47
C ALA A 302 41.25 -36.52 1.48
N GLU A 303 42.00 -36.94 2.49
CA GLU A 303 43.46 -36.80 2.57
C GLU A 303 44.07 -38.18 2.79
N ASP A 304 45.11 -38.52 2.03
CA ASP A 304 45.88 -39.79 2.13
C ASP A 304 45.03 -41.07 2.22
N GLY A 305 43.97 -41.15 1.41
CA GLY A 305 43.10 -42.33 1.32
C GLY A 305 42.15 -42.52 2.51
N ARG A 306 42.03 -41.54 3.41
CA ARG A 306 41.04 -41.53 4.51
C ARG A 306 40.09 -40.33 4.37
N PHE A 307 38.80 -40.59 4.62
CA PHE A 307 37.76 -39.55 4.63
C PHE A 307 37.65 -38.95 6.03
N ILE A 308 38.01 -37.67 6.18
CA ILE A 308 37.96 -36.94 7.44
C ILE A 308 36.71 -36.06 7.46
N ARG A 309 35.90 -36.23 8.52
CA ARG A 309 34.72 -35.41 8.80
C ARG A 309 35.16 -34.15 9.54
N VAL A 310 35.02 -32.99 8.89
CA VAL A 310 35.32 -31.70 9.51
C VAL A 310 33.99 -31.04 9.87
N ARG A 311 33.77 -30.79 11.17
CA ARG A 311 32.67 -29.96 11.66
C ARG A 311 33.20 -28.53 11.84
N ARG A 312 32.47 -27.55 11.31
CA ARG A 312 32.78 -26.14 11.53
C ARG A 312 31.64 -25.50 12.32
N THR A 313 31.96 -24.98 13.49
CA THR A 313 31.05 -24.14 14.27
C THR A 313 31.18 -22.71 13.77
N VAL A 314 30.05 -22.09 13.40
CA VAL A 314 29.97 -20.68 13.02
C VAL A 314 29.10 -19.97 14.04
N VAL A 315 29.57 -18.85 14.58
CA VAL A 315 28.78 -18.02 15.48
C VAL A 315 27.89 -17.12 14.62
N GLU A 316 26.58 -17.38 14.62
CA GLU A 316 25.58 -16.56 13.94
C GLU A 316 24.91 -15.63 14.96
N ARG A 317 24.57 -14.39 14.57
CA ARG A 317 23.83 -13.46 15.42
C ARG A 317 22.34 -13.62 15.15
N CYS A 318 21.60 -14.23 16.08
CA CYS A 318 20.17 -14.44 15.93
C CYS A 318 19.38 -13.36 16.70
N PRO A 319 18.18 -12.97 16.23
CA PRO A 319 17.29 -12.09 16.99
C PRO A 319 16.86 -12.76 18.31
N ALA A 320 16.88 -12.01 19.40
CA ALA A 320 16.48 -12.48 20.72
C ALA A 320 14.96 -12.34 20.91
N PHE A 321 14.36 -13.37 21.48
CA PHE A 321 12.94 -13.43 21.84
C PHE A 321 12.80 -13.91 23.28
N GLU A 322 11.82 -13.36 23.99
CA GLU A 322 11.37 -13.86 25.28
C GLU A 322 10.11 -14.71 25.05
N ALA A 323 10.09 -15.91 25.62
CA ALA A 323 9.00 -16.86 25.42
C ALA A 323 8.05 -16.82 26.61
N HIS A 324 6.79 -16.50 26.36
CA HIS A 324 5.75 -16.44 27.36
C HIS A 324 4.74 -17.58 27.12
N PRO A 325 4.44 -18.43 28.10
CA PRO A 325 3.38 -19.42 27.95
C PRO A 325 2.04 -18.72 27.77
N VAL A 326 1.29 -19.15 26.76
CA VAL A 326 -0.05 -18.63 26.47
C VAL A 326 -1.02 -19.31 27.42
N HIS A 327 -1.86 -18.53 28.11
CA HIS A 327 -2.84 -19.07 29.06
C HIS A 327 -4.25 -18.91 28.51
N GLY A 328 -5.12 -19.85 28.82
CA GLY A 328 -6.55 -19.79 28.53
C GLY A 328 -7.28 -18.80 29.45
N GLU A 329 -8.57 -18.57 29.19
CA GLU A 329 -9.41 -17.67 30.01
C GLU A 329 -9.57 -18.12 31.47
N ASP A 330 -9.30 -19.40 31.76
CA ASP A 330 -9.28 -19.99 33.10
C ASP A 330 -7.94 -19.82 33.84
N GLY A 331 -6.96 -19.20 33.19
CA GLY A 331 -5.61 -18.98 33.73
C GLY A 331 -4.71 -20.21 33.71
N ALA A 332 -5.12 -21.32 33.09
CA ALA A 332 -4.26 -22.48 32.87
C ALA A 332 -3.43 -22.29 31.59
N ALA A 333 -2.19 -22.79 31.57
CA ALA A 333 -1.36 -22.75 30.36
C ALA A 333 -2.01 -23.60 29.26
N LEU A 334 -2.18 -23.02 28.07
CA LEU A 334 -2.67 -23.72 26.89
C LEU A 334 -1.56 -24.67 26.42
N LEU A 335 -1.88 -25.97 26.39
CA LEU A 335 -0.97 -27.00 25.90
C LEU A 335 -1.29 -27.29 24.42
N GLY A 336 -0.24 -27.47 23.61
CA GLY A 336 -0.33 -27.93 22.24
C GLY A 336 -0.62 -29.43 22.14
N ASP A 337 -0.71 -29.93 20.91
CA ASP A 337 -1.00 -31.35 20.61
C ASP A 337 0.08 -32.32 21.11
N ASP A 338 1.28 -31.81 21.42
CA ASP A 338 2.42 -32.53 22.01
C ASP A 338 2.42 -32.51 23.55
N GLY A 339 1.46 -31.83 24.18
CA GLY A 339 1.36 -31.68 25.63
C GLY A 339 2.29 -30.60 26.22
N GLU A 340 3.03 -29.87 25.37
CA GLU A 340 3.89 -28.76 25.79
C GLU A 340 3.13 -27.42 25.74
N PRO A 341 3.46 -26.45 26.60
CA PRO A 341 2.78 -25.15 26.60
C PRO A 341 3.02 -24.40 25.30
N VAL A 342 1.95 -23.88 24.71
CA VAL A 342 2.00 -22.97 23.56
C VAL A 342 2.71 -21.69 23.99
N LEU A 343 3.76 -21.29 23.27
CA LEU A 343 4.58 -20.13 23.60
C LEU A 343 4.28 -18.97 22.65
N HIS A 344 4.12 -17.77 23.21
CA HIS A 344 4.18 -16.50 22.49
C HIS A 344 5.59 -15.92 22.60
N PHE A 345 6.19 -15.55 21.47
CA PHE A 345 7.54 -15.02 21.42
C PHE A 345 7.51 -13.50 21.23
N GLU A 346 7.88 -12.75 22.26
CA GLU A 346 8.02 -11.30 22.17
C GLU A 346 9.47 -10.94 21.81
N PRO A 347 9.68 -10.09 20.80
CA PRO A 347 11.03 -9.65 20.43
C PRO A 347 11.63 -8.77 21.54
N VAL A 348 12.80 -9.15 22.05
CA VAL A 348 13.50 -8.36 23.07
C VAL A 348 14.12 -7.14 22.39
N MET A 349 13.66 -5.95 22.74
CA MET A 349 14.17 -4.69 22.21
C MET A 349 15.29 -4.13 23.10
N GLU A 350 16.37 -3.65 22.50
CA GLU A 350 17.42 -2.89 23.18
C GLU A 350 17.44 -1.43 22.70
N GLU A 351 17.66 -0.50 23.63
CA GLU A 351 17.97 0.88 23.31
C GLU A 351 19.48 1.00 23.08
N VAL A 352 19.87 1.36 21.86
CA VAL A 352 21.27 1.53 21.46
C VAL A 352 21.48 2.95 20.98
N GLU A 353 22.60 3.54 21.39
CA GLU A 353 23.10 4.80 20.84
C GLU A 353 23.82 4.47 19.53
N GLU A 354 23.14 4.71 18.40
CA GLU A 354 23.68 4.51 17.07
C GLU A 354 24.30 5.80 16.57
N GLN A 355 25.57 5.72 16.14
CA GLN A 355 26.28 6.80 15.51
C GLN A 355 25.98 6.78 14.01
N ILE A 356 25.23 7.77 13.54
CA ILE A 356 24.90 7.95 12.13
C ILE A 356 25.81 9.04 11.58
N VAL A 357 26.48 8.74 10.46
CA VAL A 357 27.27 9.73 9.74
C VAL A 357 26.31 10.69 9.03
N ALA A 358 25.95 11.79 9.69
CA ALA A 358 25.05 12.81 9.15
C ALA A 358 25.67 13.53 7.95
N ARG A 359 26.99 13.71 7.96
CA ARG A 359 27.76 14.18 6.79
C ARG A 359 29.08 13.42 6.69
N PRO A 360 29.38 12.76 5.57
CA PRO A 360 30.65 12.07 5.39
C PRO A 360 31.80 13.08 5.34
N ALA A 361 33.01 12.60 5.66
CA ALA A 361 34.20 13.40 5.47
C ALA A 361 34.38 13.74 3.98
N TYR A 362 34.72 14.99 3.68
CA TYR A 362 34.96 15.47 2.32
C TYR A 362 36.33 16.13 2.25
N HIS A 363 37.22 15.55 1.44
CA HIS A 363 38.52 16.14 1.13
C HIS A 363 38.55 16.55 -0.34
N LYS A 364 38.96 17.79 -0.63
CA LYS A 364 39.24 18.26 -1.99
C LYS A 364 40.59 18.99 -2.00
N ALA A 365 41.57 18.35 -2.62
CA ALA A 365 42.85 18.96 -2.95
C ALA A 365 42.73 19.88 -4.18
N ASN A 366 43.24 21.10 -4.08
CA ASN A 366 43.18 22.11 -5.14
C ASN A 366 44.58 22.36 -5.71
N VAL A 367 44.93 21.61 -6.76
CA VAL A 367 46.31 21.58 -7.29
C VAL A 367 46.59 22.55 -8.43
N ARG A 368 45.56 23.14 -9.03
CA ARG A 368 45.71 24.00 -10.22
C ARG A 368 45.88 25.46 -9.81
N THR A 369 46.85 26.14 -10.41
CA THR A 369 46.99 27.59 -10.32
C THR A 369 45.96 28.26 -11.23
N HIS A 370 45.12 29.10 -10.63
CA HIS A 370 44.14 29.95 -11.28
C HIS A 370 44.68 31.37 -11.46
N TRP A 371 44.13 32.10 -12.42
CA TRP A 371 44.46 33.48 -12.76
C TRP A 371 43.19 34.29 -12.66
N GLY A 372 43.21 35.44 -12.00
CA GLY A 372 42.03 36.26 -11.79
C GLY A 372 42.30 37.40 -10.83
N PHE A 373 41.32 37.74 -10.00
CA PHE A 373 41.39 38.87 -9.09
C PHE A 373 40.96 38.47 -7.68
N VAL A 374 41.43 39.22 -6.67
CA VAL A 374 40.89 39.14 -5.30
C VAL A 374 39.85 40.24 -5.13
N ALA A 375 38.62 39.85 -4.81
CA ALA A 375 37.49 40.78 -4.74
C ALA A 375 37.71 41.94 -3.74
N GLN A 376 38.37 41.68 -2.61
CA GLN A 376 38.71 42.73 -1.63
C GLN A 376 39.79 43.70 -2.13
N GLN A 377 40.68 43.26 -3.02
CA GLN A 377 41.62 44.18 -3.68
C GLN A 377 40.88 45.05 -4.69
N VAL A 378 39.97 44.46 -5.47
CA VAL A 378 39.09 45.20 -6.40
C VAL A 378 38.28 46.26 -5.64
N GLU A 379 37.70 45.92 -4.49
CA GLU A 379 36.97 46.88 -3.65
C GLU A 379 37.85 48.06 -3.22
N ARG A 380 39.03 47.80 -2.66
CA ARG A 380 39.95 48.86 -2.24
C ARG A 380 40.40 49.71 -3.42
N GLY A 381 40.70 49.08 -4.56
CA GLY A 381 41.07 49.77 -5.79
C GLY A 381 39.94 50.65 -6.32
N LEU A 382 38.70 50.16 -6.24
CA LEU A 382 37.50 50.92 -6.60
C LEU A 382 37.29 52.12 -5.67
N CYS A 383 37.47 51.96 -4.36
CA CYS A 383 37.43 53.07 -3.42
C CYS A 383 38.47 54.14 -3.83
N GLY A 384 39.73 53.74 -4.02
CA GLY A 384 40.80 54.65 -4.42
C GLY A 384 40.52 55.38 -5.74
N ALA A 385 40.04 54.67 -6.77
CA ALA A 385 39.71 55.25 -8.07
C ALA A 385 38.53 56.24 -8.01
N LEU A 386 37.62 56.07 -7.04
CA LEU A 386 36.47 56.94 -6.83
C LEU A 386 36.71 58.05 -5.79
N GLY A 387 37.92 58.12 -5.19
CA GLY A 387 38.23 59.06 -4.13
C GLY A 387 37.51 58.77 -2.81
N LEU A 388 37.17 57.51 -2.58
CA LEU A 388 36.50 57.00 -1.38
C LEU A 388 37.52 56.38 -0.42
N ASP A 389 37.23 56.46 0.88
CA ASP A 389 38.03 55.85 1.93
C ASP A 389 37.73 54.33 2.03
N PRO A 390 38.72 53.43 1.81
CA PRO A 390 38.54 51.99 1.94
C PRO A 390 38.35 51.51 3.39
N ASP A 391 38.70 52.32 4.39
CA ASP A 391 38.56 51.95 5.80
C ASP A 391 37.17 52.33 6.36
N ASP A 392 36.44 53.21 5.68
CA ASP A 392 35.06 53.58 5.99
C ASP A 392 34.06 52.58 5.37
N PRO A 393 33.30 51.81 6.18
CA PRO A 393 32.33 50.84 5.69
C PRO A 393 31.25 51.45 4.79
N ALA A 394 30.79 52.67 5.08
CA ALA A 394 29.74 53.32 4.29
C ALA A 394 30.24 53.69 2.89
N GLN A 395 31.50 54.11 2.79
CA GLN A 395 32.13 54.43 1.52
C GLN A 395 32.48 53.17 0.72
N ARG A 396 32.82 52.05 1.37
CA ARG A 396 32.91 50.75 0.68
C ARG A 396 31.57 50.32 0.09
N ASP A 397 30.47 50.49 0.82
CA ASP A 397 29.13 50.18 0.29
C ASP A 397 28.78 51.07 -0.90
N GLN A 398 29.15 52.35 -0.85
CA GLN A 398 29.01 53.25 -1.98
C GLN A 398 29.84 52.76 -3.19
N ALA A 399 31.08 52.32 -2.99
CA ALA A 399 31.91 51.77 -4.06
C ALA A 399 31.24 50.53 -4.70
N ARG A 400 30.75 49.57 -3.89
CA ARG A 400 30.05 48.37 -4.37
C ARG A 400 28.84 48.70 -5.25
N LEU A 401 28.09 49.74 -4.91
CA LEU A 401 26.93 50.20 -5.69
C LEU A 401 27.31 50.85 -7.03
N ARG A 402 28.55 51.38 -7.16
CA ARG A 402 29.02 52.02 -8.40
C ARG A 402 29.45 51.01 -9.47
N PHE A 403 29.76 49.77 -9.09
CA PHE A 403 30.24 48.76 -10.03
C PHE A 403 29.68 47.37 -9.71
N ALA A 404 28.68 46.96 -10.49
CA ALA A 404 28.03 45.64 -10.35
C ALA A 404 28.96 44.44 -10.63
N GLY A 405 30.18 44.68 -11.12
CA GLY A 405 31.21 43.65 -11.25
C GLY A 405 31.69 43.10 -9.91
N LEU A 406 31.52 43.85 -8.81
CA LEU A 406 31.77 43.41 -7.45
C LEU A 406 30.45 43.04 -6.77
N VAL A 407 30.36 41.83 -6.23
CA VAL A 407 29.20 41.34 -5.50
C VAL A 407 29.62 41.04 -4.06
N TYR A 408 28.89 41.57 -3.10
CA TYR A 408 29.06 41.25 -1.69
C TYR A 408 27.72 40.82 -1.10
N ASP A 409 27.67 39.59 -0.60
CA ASP A 409 26.54 39.05 0.15
C ASP A 409 26.81 39.26 1.64
N GLN A 410 26.03 40.16 2.24
CA GLN A 410 26.19 40.57 3.64
C GLN A 410 25.79 39.47 4.62
N ASP A 411 24.81 38.63 4.27
CA ASP A 411 24.28 37.59 5.15
C ASP A 411 25.28 36.43 5.31
N SER A 412 26.03 36.15 4.26
CA SER A 412 27.01 35.08 4.23
C SER A 412 28.47 35.54 4.38
N ASP A 413 28.71 36.86 4.45
CA ASP A 413 30.03 37.49 4.39
C ASP A 413 30.89 36.91 3.24
N ARG A 414 30.35 37.00 2.02
CA ARG A 414 31.00 36.45 0.83
C ARG A 414 31.11 37.46 -0.29
N PHE A 415 32.31 37.52 -0.85
CA PHE A 415 32.59 38.28 -2.06
C PHE A 415 32.52 37.40 -3.30
N GLY A 416 32.03 37.99 -4.39
CA GLY A 416 32.01 37.42 -5.73
C GLY A 416 32.37 38.47 -6.78
N LEU A 417 32.81 38.01 -7.94
CA LEU A 417 33.15 38.87 -9.08
C LEU A 417 32.36 38.44 -10.31
N ARG A 418 31.84 39.41 -11.05
CA ARG A 418 31.30 39.22 -12.41
C ARG A 418 32.38 39.62 -13.41
N GLU A 419 33.29 38.71 -13.68
CA GLU A 419 34.51 38.98 -14.49
C GLU A 419 34.20 39.57 -15.88
N GLY A 420 33.06 39.21 -16.49
CA GLY A 420 32.63 39.80 -17.75
C GLY A 420 32.45 41.33 -17.72
N GLN A 421 32.19 41.93 -16.56
CA GLN A 421 32.05 43.39 -16.41
C GLN A 421 33.39 44.13 -16.48
N PHE A 422 34.52 43.44 -16.34
CA PHE A 422 35.85 44.06 -16.43
C PHE A 422 36.28 44.30 -17.88
N ILE A 423 35.68 43.56 -18.83
CA ILE A 423 36.00 43.66 -20.26
C ILE A 423 35.66 45.06 -20.80
N SER A 424 34.56 45.66 -20.36
CA SER A 424 34.17 47.01 -20.78
C SER A 424 35.14 48.09 -20.28
N ILE A 425 35.70 47.92 -19.08
CA ILE A 425 36.75 48.81 -18.54
C ILE A 425 38.02 48.67 -19.39
N LEU A 426 38.49 47.44 -19.62
CA LEU A 426 39.63 47.19 -20.49
C LEU A 426 39.44 47.81 -21.88
N TRP A 427 38.25 47.63 -22.47
CA TRP A 427 37.92 48.19 -23.78
C TRP A 427 37.96 49.73 -23.77
N ALA A 428 37.38 50.37 -22.75
CA ALA A 428 37.39 51.82 -22.62
C ALA A 428 38.82 52.37 -22.49
N SER A 429 39.65 51.74 -21.65
CA SER A 429 41.05 52.11 -21.49
C SER A 429 41.87 51.89 -22.77
N MET A 430 41.65 50.77 -23.48
CA MET A 430 42.33 50.50 -24.74
C MET A 430 41.95 51.50 -25.83
N ARG A 431 40.68 51.91 -25.89
CA ARG A 431 40.23 52.95 -26.82
C ARG A 431 40.92 54.28 -26.55
N ASP A 432 40.98 54.71 -25.30
CA ASP A 432 41.73 55.94 -24.92
C ASP A 432 43.22 55.85 -25.28
N LEU A 433 43.84 54.68 -25.04
CA LEU A 433 45.23 54.45 -25.41
C LEU A 433 45.46 54.54 -26.92
N LEU A 434 44.55 53.99 -27.74
CA LEU A 434 44.62 54.10 -29.20
C LEU A 434 44.53 55.56 -29.64
N ASP A 435 43.55 56.32 -29.12
CA ASP A 435 43.38 57.74 -29.45
C ASP A 435 44.66 58.56 -29.12
N ARG A 436 45.30 58.25 -27.98
CA ARG A 436 46.55 58.89 -27.56
C ARG A 436 47.74 58.51 -28.43
N VAL A 437 47.82 57.25 -28.86
CA VAL A 437 48.87 56.78 -29.78
C VAL A 437 48.71 57.44 -31.14
N GLU A 438 47.50 57.50 -31.69
CA GLU A 438 47.22 58.16 -32.97
C GLU A 438 47.59 59.65 -32.92
N ALA A 439 47.25 60.34 -31.83
CA ALA A 439 47.64 61.74 -31.62
C ALA A 439 49.17 61.92 -31.58
N LEU A 440 49.89 61.00 -30.93
CA LEU A 440 51.35 61.02 -30.88
C LEU A 440 51.98 60.73 -32.24
N GLU A 441 51.41 59.82 -33.03
CA GLU A 441 51.88 59.49 -34.38
C GLU A 441 51.63 60.65 -35.35
N ALA A 442 50.46 61.28 -35.30
CA ALA A 442 50.14 62.47 -36.09
C ALA A 442 51.09 63.63 -35.79
N ALA A 443 51.44 63.83 -34.51
CA ALA A 443 52.41 64.85 -34.10
C ALA A 443 53.85 64.56 -34.56
N ARG A 444 54.15 63.32 -34.96
CA ARG A 444 55.50 62.86 -35.36
C ARG A 444 55.76 62.94 -36.86
N LEU A 445 54.72 63.13 -37.68
CA LEU A 445 54.86 63.29 -39.13
C LEU A 445 55.38 64.71 -39.45
N PRO A 446 56.52 64.85 -40.15
CA PRO A 446 56.97 66.16 -40.62
C PRO A 446 55.98 66.71 -41.67
N ALA A 447 55.71 68.02 -41.59
CA ALA A 447 54.81 68.75 -42.47
C ALA A 447 55.20 68.66 -43.96
#